data_AF-A0A7T4S2B9-F1
#
_entry.id   AF-A0A7T4S2B9-F1
#
_cell.length_a   1.000
_cell.length_b   1.000
_cell.length_c   1.000
_cell.angle_alpha   90.00
_cell.angle_beta   90.00
_cell.angle_gamma   90.00
#
_symmetry.space_group_name_H-M   'P 1'
#
loop_
_entity.id
_entity.type
_entity.pdbx_description
1 polymer ?
#
loop_
_entity_poly.entity_id
_entity_poly.type
_entity_poly.pdbx_seq_one_letter_code
_entity_poly.pdbx_strand_id
1 'polypeptide(L)'
;DQWGGSIENRSRFGLAITRGVVDAVGHDRVGMKLSPWSTFQGMGTMDDLVPQFEHFITCLREMDIAYLHLANSRWVEEEDPS
;
A
#
# COMPACT_ATOMS: atom_id res chain seq x y z
N ASP A 1 -15.76 9.86 -5.20
CA ASP A 1 -16.34 8.89 -6.17
C ASP A 1 -16.08 7.48 -5.62
N GLN A 2 -16.00 6.43 -6.45
CA GLN A 2 -15.71 5.07 -6.00
C GLN A 2 -14.22 4.79 -5.69
N TRP A 3 -13.33 5.76 -5.91
CA TRP A 3 -11.87 5.59 -5.78
C TRP A 3 -11.30 6.22 -4.50
N GLY A 4 -12.14 6.80 -3.64
CA GLY A 4 -11.73 7.35 -2.36
C GLY A 4 -12.87 7.42 -1.34
N GLY A 5 -12.59 8.00 -0.17
CA GLY A 5 -13.57 8.22 0.90
C GLY A 5 -13.79 7.04 1.86
N SER A 6 -13.23 5.86 1.58
CA SER A 6 -13.16 4.73 2.51
C SER A 6 -11.85 3.94 2.28
N ILE A 7 -11.48 3.08 3.22
CA ILE A 7 -10.30 2.21 3.12
C ILE A 7 -10.36 1.34 1.85
N GLU A 8 -11.52 0.72 1.59
CA GLU A 8 -11.76 -0.14 0.44
C GLU A 8 -11.65 0.64 -0.87
N ASN A 9 -12.24 1.84 -0.91
CA ASN A 9 -12.21 2.67 -2.10
C ASN A 9 -10.80 3.18 -2.41
N ARG A 10 -10.02 3.58 -1.40
CA ARG A 10 -8.61 3.99 -1.57
C ARG A 10 -7.73 2.80 -2.00
N SER A 11 -7.98 1.60 -1.48
CA SER A 11 -7.30 0.37 -1.90
C SER A 11 -7.61 -0.05 -3.33
N ARG A 12 -8.80 0.31 -3.83
CA ARG A 12 -9.33 -0.15 -5.13
C ARG A 12 -8.37 0.06 -6.29
N PHE A 13 -7.70 1.21 -6.35
CA PHE A 13 -6.80 1.53 -7.46
C PHE A 13 -5.61 0.55 -7.51
N GLY A 14 -4.86 0.42 -6.41
CA GLY A 14 -3.70 -0.48 -6.35
C GLY A 14 -4.09 -1.95 -6.55
N LEU A 15 -5.24 -2.39 -6.03
CA LEU A 15 -5.74 -3.76 -6.20
C LEU A 15 -6.20 -4.03 -7.64
N ALA A 16 -6.84 -3.07 -8.31
CA ALA A 16 -7.26 -3.22 -9.70
C ALA A 16 -6.05 -3.35 -10.64
N ILE A 17 -5.01 -2.53 -10.42
CA ILE A 17 -3.75 -2.63 -11.17
C ILE A 17 -3.08 -3.98 -10.91
N THR A 18 -2.95 -4.37 -9.64
CA THR A 18 -2.32 -5.66 -9.27
C THR A 18 -3.03 -6.82 -9.96
N ARG A 19 -4.37 -6.86 -9.91
CA ARG A 19 -5.15 -7.89 -10.58
C ARG A 19 -4.96 -7.90 -12.09
N GLY A 20 -4.99 -6.74 -12.75
CA GLY A 20 -4.73 -6.66 -14.19
C GLY A 20 -3.35 -7.17 -14.58
N VAL A 21 -2.32 -6.93 -13.75
CA VAL A 21 -0.98 -7.47 -13.98
C VAL A 21 -0.94 -8.98 -13.71
N VAL A 22 -1.56 -9.46 -12.64
CA VAL A 22 -1.70 -10.90 -12.34
C VAL A 22 -2.42 -11.63 -13.49
N ASP A 23 -3.48 -11.06 -14.05
CA ASP A 23 -4.19 -11.66 -15.19
C ASP A 23 -3.31 -11.73 -16.44
N ALA A 24 -2.44 -10.73 -16.65
CA ALA A 24 -1.56 -10.66 -17.80
C ALA A 24 -0.33 -11.58 -17.69
N VAL A 25 0.23 -11.76 -16.49
CA VAL A 25 1.51 -12.45 -16.29
C VAL A 25 1.48 -13.56 -15.23
N GLY A 26 0.36 -13.90 -14.62
CA GLY A 26 0.31 -14.91 -13.55
C GLY A 26 0.85 -14.41 -12.21
N HIS A 27 0.23 -14.87 -11.12
CA HIS A 27 0.47 -14.37 -9.76
C HIS A 27 1.89 -14.61 -9.23
N ASP A 28 2.52 -15.72 -9.65
CA ASP A 28 3.88 -16.14 -9.30
C ASP A 28 4.99 -15.27 -9.93
N ARG A 29 4.63 -14.34 -10.83
CA ARG A 29 5.54 -13.37 -11.45
C ARG A 29 5.26 -11.92 -11.02
N VAL A 30 4.38 -11.70 -10.04
CA VAL A 30 4.00 -10.37 -9.57
C VAL A 30 4.44 -10.16 -8.12
N GLY A 31 5.03 -9.01 -7.85
CA GLY A 31 5.28 -8.53 -6.49
C GLY A 31 4.76 -7.12 -6.27
N MET A 32 4.50 -6.77 -5.01
CA MET A 32 4.04 -5.44 -4.61
C MET A 32 5.02 -4.81 -3.63
N LYS A 33 5.39 -3.53 -3.87
CA LYS A 33 6.22 -2.76 -2.94
C LYS A 33 5.39 -1.70 -2.23
N LEU A 34 5.46 -1.67 -0.90
CA LEU A 34 4.79 -0.68 -0.06
C LEU A 34 5.77 -0.05 0.92
N SER A 35 5.44 1.15 1.38
CA SER A 35 6.16 1.85 2.45
C SER A 35 5.17 2.46 3.42
N PRO A 36 4.51 1.63 4.27
CA PRO A 36 3.33 2.06 5.03
C PRO A 36 3.58 3.28 5.92
N TRP A 37 4.71 3.31 6.61
CA TRP A 37 5.08 4.39 7.54
C TRP A 37 5.87 5.54 6.90
N SER A 38 6.06 5.52 5.58
CA SER A 38 6.81 6.58 4.92
C SER A 38 6.04 7.89 4.90
N THR A 39 6.64 8.94 5.47
CA THR A 39 6.11 10.31 5.39
C THR A 39 6.58 11.09 4.16
N PHE A 40 7.45 10.49 3.35
CA PHE A 40 7.95 11.09 2.11
C PHE A 40 6.80 11.51 1.19
N GLN A 41 6.88 12.73 0.62
CA GLN A 41 5.86 13.32 -0.24
C GLN A 41 4.47 13.45 0.41
N GLY A 42 4.41 13.65 1.73
CA GLY A 42 3.17 13.89 2.45
C GLY A 42 2.31 12.63 2.66
N MET A 43 2.92 11.45 2.60
CA MET A 43 2.26 10.17 2.87
C MET A 43 2.29 9.82 4.36
N GLY A 44 1.66 8.72 4.77
CA GLY A 44 1.85 8.18 6.13
C GLY A 44 1.24 9.00 7.28
N THR A 45 0.50 10.08 7.01
CA THR A 45 -0.05 10.98 8.04
C THR A 45 -1.54 10.80 8.34
N MET A 46 -2.19 9.80 7.74
CA MET A 46 -3.63 9.54 7.93
C MET A 46 -3.90 8.77 9.23
N ASP A 47 -5.00 9.10 9.93
CA ASP A 47 -5.35 8.47 11.22
C ASP A 47 -5.61 6.96 11.10
N ASP A 48 -6.15 6.52 9.96
CA ASP A 48 -6.47 5.13 9.66
C ASP A 48 -5.36 4.42 8.86
N LEU A 49 -4.09 4.84 9.05
CA LEU A 49 -2.93 4.30 8.32
C LEU A 49 -2.80 2.78 8.45
N VAL A 50 -2.79 2.27 9.69
CA VAL A 50 -2.64 0.83 9.94
C VAL A 50 -3.82 0.06 9.34
N PRO A 51 -5.09 0.38 9.63
CA PRO A 51 -6.24 -0.24 8.97
C PRO A 51 -6.19 -0.19 7.43
N GLN A 52 -5.73 0.93 6.87
CA GLN A 52 -5.61 1.11 5.42
C GLN A 52 -4.64 0.08 4.80
N PHE A 53 -3.45 -0.04 5.37
CA PHE A 53 -2.43 -0.97 4.86
C PHE A 53 -2.75 -2.43 5.21
N GLU A 54 -3.36 -2.71 6.36
CA GLU A 54 -3.85 -4.05 6.72
C GLU A 54 -4.88 -4.57 5.72
N HIS A 55 -5.87 -3.75 5.35
CA HIS A 55 -6.86 -4.11 4.34
C HIS A 55 -6.19 -4.38 2.98
N PHE A 56 -5.32 -3.48 2.53
CA PHE A 56 -4.63 -3.64 1.25
C PHE A 56 -3.77 -4.91 1.20
N ILE A 57 -2.96 -5.16 2.24
CA ILE A 57 -2.09 -6.34 2.33
C ILE A 57 -2.91 -7.63 2.41
N THR A 58 -4.04 -7.63 3.13
CA THR A 58 -4.94 -8.79 3.19
C THR A 58 -5.48 -9.15 1.80
N CYS A 59 -5.92 -8.16 1.01
CA CYS A 59 -6.36 -8.41 -0.36
C CYS A 59 -5.23 -8.90 -1.28
N LEU A 60 -3.99 -8.41 -1.12
CA LEU A 60 -2.85 -8.93 -1.88
C LEU A 60 -2.54 -10.38 -1.54
N ARG A 61 -2.67 -10.77 -0.27
CA ARG A 61 -2.52 -12.16 0.17
C ARG A 61 -3.55 -13.07 -0.50
N GLU A 62 -4.81 -12.62 -0.61
CA GLU A 62 -5.86 -13.38 -1.32
C GLU A 62 -5.58 -13.53 -2.82
N MET A 63 -4.80 -12.62 -3.42
CA MET A 63 -4.34 -12.72 -4.81
C MET A 63 -3.13 -13.65 -4.99
N ASP A 64 -2.55 -14.18 -3.91
CA ASP A 64 -1.41 -15.09 -3.90
C ASP A 64 -0.20 -14.59 -4.71
N ILE A 65 0.09 -13.29 -4.63
CA ILE A 65 1.24 -12.70 -5.33
C ILE A 65 2.57 -13.29 -4.82
N ALA A 66 3.56 -13.37 -5.69
CA ALA A 66 4.85 -14.01 -5.39
C ALA A 66 5.56 -13.43 -4.16
N TYR A 67 5.52 -12.11 -3.98
CA TYR A 67 6.11 -11.47 -2.81
C TYR A 67 5.52 -10.09 -2.50
N LEU A 68 5.62 -9.72 -1.21
CA LEU A 68 5.41 -8.37 -0.71
C LEU A 68 6.75 -7.79 -0.25
N HIS A 69 7.09 -6.60 -0.73
CA HIS A 69 8.28 -5.84 -0.34
C HIS A 69 7.87 -4.64 0.52
N LEU A 70 8.20 -4.68 1.81
CA LEU A 70 8.02 -3.55 2.72
C LEU A 70 9.33 -2.77 2.84
N ALA A 71 9.29 -1.49 2.47
CA ALA A 71 10.44 -0.59 2.55
C ALA A 71 10.21 0.48 3.60
N ASN A 72 11.19 0.70 4.46
CA ASN A 72 11.24 1.87 5.31
C ASN A 72 11.75 3.06 4.50
N SER A 73 11.15 4.25 4.69
CA SER A 73 11.79 5.49 4.26
C SER A 73 12.72 6.00 5.36
N ARG A 74 13.50 7.03 5.04
CA ARG A 74 14.25 7.76 6.06
C ARG A 74 13.25 8.38 7.03
N TRP A 75 13.35 8.04 8.31
CA TRP A 75 12.68 8.80 9.36
C TRP A 75 13.30 10.19 9.37
N VAL A 76 12.49 11.20 9.09
CA VAL A 76 12.88 12.58 9.37
C VAL A 76 12.48 12.79 10.82
N GLU A 77 13.45 12.81 11.73
CA GLU A 77 13.21 13.37 13.07
C GLU A 77 12.73 14.81 12.83
N GLU A 78 11.58 15.19 13.38
CA GLU A 78 11.26 16.61 13.52
C GLU A 78 12.42 17.21 14.34
N GLU A 79 13.13 18.19 13.78
CA GLU A 79 14.09 18.96 14.56
C GLU A 79 13.36 19.52 15.77
N ASP A 80 13.81 19.12 16.97
CA ASP A 80 13.35 19.68 18.23
C ASP A 80 13.45 21.21 18.13
N PRO A 81 12.33 21.96 18.16
CA PRO A 81 12.37 23.41 18.11
C PRO A 81 12.80 23.91 19.50
N SER A 82 14.08 23.73 19.82
CA SER A 82 14.71 24.34 21.00
C SER A 82 14.65 25.86 20.92
#